data_AF-H1Q3U4-F1
#
_entry.id   AF-H1Q3U4-F1
#
_cell.length_a   1.000
_cell.length_b   1.000
_cell.length_c   1.000
_cell.angle_alpha   90.00
_cell.angle_beta   90.00
_cell.angle_gamma   90.00
#
_symmetry.space_group_name_H-M   'P 1'
#
loop_
_entity.id
_entity.type
_entity.pdbx_description
1 polymer ?
#
loop_
_entity_poly.entity_id
_entity_poly.type
_entity_poly.pdbx_seq_one_letter_code
_entity_poly.pdbx_strand_id
1 'polypeptide(L)'
;MKKNFLSASLTKAAFALATVLTLSLTFSACSDKNEPDNPTGLNNQAKIDGKVYNIKSAEIKKLKSQEFSLSLYLDNGEYMHIHMYPEMNGKAMSLNSTDGDWAIQYKTFFIASTEMNNKGDRGTIKYSINPETGQCSVEITDGYISAEKNTSGDNKEHSFILNYNGKPKKFMPEPRNLYVTLDEEEKPIIKAEYKDEGKGNYTFYLNLSNDGTEKVLLNLNKDLHMTESAIELNKREEKHSKGEYYWLINYYNPYGNCLINTYSDLNSDIPVFTTGTFTFKGSFKLGVDIKLKNGLVKGTDGKEHSLVFSYTGTMTKL
;
A
#
# COMPACT_ATOMS: atom_id res chain seq x y z
N MET A 1 -35.11 -16.59 -41.99
CA MET A 1 -33.95 -16.91 -41.14
C MET A 1 -33.98 -16.02 -39.90
N LYS A 2 -34.47 -16.51 -38.76
CA LYS A 2 -34.43 -15.81 -37.47
C LYS A 2 -33.32 -16.46 -36.64
N LYS A 3 -32.29 -15.68 -36.26
CA LYS A 3 -31.21 -16.14 -35.38
C LYS A 3 -31.65 -15.93 -33.93
N ASN A 4 -31.71 -17.02 -33.17
CA ASN A 4 -32.00 -17.02 -31.75
C ASN A 4 -30.78 -16.51 -30.98
N PHE A 5 -31.00 -15.55 -30.08
CA PHE A 5 -30.03 -15.15 -29.06
C PHE A 5 -30.02 -16.22 -27.96
N LEU A 6 -28.85 -16.81 -27.69
CA LEU A 6 -28.60 -17.60 -26.50
C LEU A 6 -28.01 -16.68 -25.44
N SER A 7 -28.75 -16.47 -24.35
CA SER A 7 -28.29 -15.82 -23.13
C SER A 7 -27.36 -16.77 -22.38
N ALA A 8 -26.08 -16.44 -22.27
CA ALA A 8 -25.16 -17.12 -21.38
C ALA A 8 -25.44 -16.67 -19.92
N SER A 9 -25.82 -17.62 -19.06
CA SER A 9 -25.96 -17.39 -17.64
C SER A 9 -24.58 -17.16 -17.01
N LEU A 10 -24.35 -15.97 -16.46
CA LEU A 10 -23.24 -15.70 -15.54
C LEU A 10 -23.48 -16.47 -14.24
N THR A 11 -22.83 -17.63 -14.11
CA THR A 11 -22.73 -18.33 -12.83
C THR A 11 -21.80 -17.52 -11.93
N LYS A 12 -22.38 -16.83 -10.94
CA LYS A 12 -21.63 -16.15 -9.87
C LYS A 12 -20.78 -17.19 -9.13
N ALA A 13 -19.47 -17.05 -9.20
CA ALA A 13 -18.57 -17.74 -8.28
C ALA A 13 -18.84 -17.24 -6.86
N ALA A 14 -19.34 -18.12 -6.00
CA ALA A 14 -19.50 -17.84 -4.57
C ALA A 14 -18.11 -17.87 -3.91
N PHE A 15 -17.62 -16.72 -3.46
CA PHE A 15 -16.46 -16.67 -2.58
C PHE A 15 -16.89 -17.16 -1.20
N ALA A 16 -16.37 -18.33 -0.79
CA ALA A 16 -16.51 -18.80 0.58
C ALA A 16 -15.68 -17.89 1.50
N LEU A 17 -16.37 -17.13 2.35
CA LEU A 17 -15.76 -16.30 3.38
C LEU A 17 -15.17 -17.22 4.46
N ALA A 18 -13.88 -17.51 4.39
CA ALA A 18 -13.17 -18.20 5.47
C ALA A 18 -13.18 -17.30 6.71
N THR A 19 -14.02 -17.64 7.68
CA THR A 19 -14.11 -16.95 8.96
C THR A 19 -12.78 -17.13 9.71
N VAL A 20 -11.98 -16.06 9.78
CA VAL A 20 -10.77 -16.04 10.62
C VAL A 20 -11.23 -15.93 12.08
N LEU A 21 -11.22 -17.04 12.81
CA LEU A 21 -11.35 -17.05 14.26
C LEU A 21 -10.07 -16.43 14.86
N THR A 22 -10.15 -15.18 15.31
CA THR A 22 -9.10 -14.58 16.15
C THR A 22 -9.21 -15.16 17.57
N LEU A 23 -8.60 -16.32 17.79
CA LEU A 23 -8.44 -16.88 19.14
C LEU A 23 -7.24 -16.20 19.81
N SER A 24 -7.50 -15.17 20.61
CA SER A 24 -6.52 -14.67 21.60
C SER A 24 -6.45 -15.67 22.75
N LEU A 25 -5.38 -16.46 22.83
CA LEU A 25 -5.14 -17.34 23.98
C LEU A 25 -3.94 -16.83 24.80
N THR A 26 -4.23 -16.52 26.05
CA THR A 26 -3.26 -16.38 27.13
C THR A 26 -2.78 -17.77 27.54
N PHE A 27 -1.48 -18.00 27.63
CA PHE A 27 -0.92 -19.30 27.99
C PHE A 27 -1.06 -19.55 29.50
N SER A 28 -1.80 -20.58 29.87
CA SER A 28 -1.60 -21.33 31.10
C SER A 28 -1.59 -22.83 30.76
N ALA A 29 -0.68 -23.56 31.40
CA ALA A 29 -0.24 -24.89 31.03
C ALA A 29 -1.32 -26.00 31.09
N CYS A 30 -1.02 -27.09 30.36
CA CYS A 30 -1.55 -28.47 30.40
C CYS A 30 -2.52 -28.90 29.27
N SER A 31 -1.97 -29.75 28.40
CA SER A 31 -2.53 -30.90 27.63
C SER A 31 -3.90 -30.83 26.95
N ASP A 32 -3.85 -31.22 25.68
CA ASP A 32 -4.85 -31.93 24.87
C ASP A 32 -5.95 -31.14 24.12
N LYS A 33 -5.67 -31.06 22.80
CA LYS A 33 -6.53 -31.22 21.61
C LYS A 33 -7.13 -29.98 20.94
N ASN A 34 -6.76 -29.88 19.66
CA ASN A 34 -7.28 -29.05 18.56
C ASN A 34 -6.69 -27.62 18.45
N GLU A 35 -5.37 -27.50 18.39
CA GLU A 35 -4.75 -26.42 17.63
C GLU A 35 -4.82 -26.75 16.12
N PRO A 36 -5.07 -25.77 15.23
CA PRO A 36 -4.82 -25.97 13.81
C PRO A 36 -3.33 -26.32 13.64
N ASP A 37 -3.04 -27.38 12.88
CA ASP A 37 -1.67 -27.81 12.61
C ASP A 37 -0.82 -26.62 12.17
N ASN A 38 0.07 -26.17 13.04
CA ASN A 38 1.14 -25.24 12.71
C ASN A 38 2.41 -26.08 12.52
N PRO A 39 2.66 -26.59 11.30
CA PRO A 39 3.77 -27.51 11.05
C PRO A 39 5.14 -26.87 11.32
N THR A 40 5.20 -25.54 11.44
CA THR A 40 6.43 -24.80 11.73
C THR A 40 6.74 -24.65 13.23
N GLY A 41 5.72 -24.70 14.08
CA GLY A 41 5.81 -24.29 15.49
C GLY A 41 6.15 -22.79 15.71
N LEU A 42 6.11 -21.96 14.66
CA LEU A 42 6.39 -20.53 14.70
C LEU A 42 5.10 -19.71 14.64
N ASN A 43 5.04 -18.57 15.32
CA ASN A 43 3.90 -17.65 15.24
C ASN A 43 4.41 -16.23 14.97
N ASN A 44 4.16 -15.70 13.77
CA ASN A 44 4.69 -14.41 13.31
C ASN A 44 6.21 -14.29 13.51
N GLN A 45 6.92 -15.33 13.06
CA GLN A 45 8.34 -15.51 13.24
C GLN A 45 8.97 -16.13 11.98
N ALA A 46 10.25 -15.83 11.78
CA ALA A 46 11.10 -16.51 10.82
C ALA A 46 12.23 -17.22 11.57
N LYS A 47 12.57 -18.44 11.17
CA LYS A 47 13.78 -19.13 11.62
C LYS A 47 14.73 -19.24 10.44
N ILE A 48 15.93 -18.68 10.55
CA ILE A 48 16.94 -18.67 9.50
C ILE A 48 18.24 -19.21 10.11
N ASP A 49 18.79 -20.26 9.52
CA ASP A 49 20.02 -20.95 9.97
C ASP A 49 20.00 -21.29 11.47
N GLY A 50 18.88 -21.85 11.91
CA GLY A 50 18.67 -22.23 13.31
C GLY A 50 18.25 -21.09 14.24
N LYS A 51 18.43 -19.83 13.85
CA LYS A 51 18.10 -18.67 14.67
C LYS A 51 16.69 -18.15 14.40
N VAL A 52 15.92 -17.92 15.46
CA VAL A 52 14.54 -17.41 15.39
C VAL A 52 14.53 -15.89 15.52
N TYR A 53 13.71 -15.24 14.69
CA TYR A 53 13.48 -13.81 14.63
C TYR A 53 11.98 -13.54 14.70
N ASN A 54 11.57 -12.59 15.55
CA ASN A 54 10.19 -12.12 15.58
C ASN A 54 9.95 -11.10 14.46
N ILE A 55 8.77 -11.14 13.84
CA ILE A 55 8.34 -10.13 12.87
C ILE A 55 7.79 -8.93 13.66
N LYS A 56 8.52 -7.80 13.66
CA LYS A 56 8.13 -6.57 14.36
C LYS A 56 7.05 -5.80 13.62
N SER A 57 7.13 -5.77 12.30
CA SER A 57 6.17 -5.10 11.44
C SER A 57 6.18 -5.72 10.06
N ALA A 58 5.11 -5.48 9.32
CA ALA A 58 5.00 -5.92 7.93
C ALA A 58 4.41 -4.81 7.08
N GLU A 59 4.90 -4.71 5.85
CA GLU A 59 4.39 -3.79 4.84
C GLU A 59 4.01 -4.56 3.59
N ILE A 60 2.92 -4.16 2.94
CA ILE A 60 2.48 -4.73 1.68
C ILE A 60 2.41 -3.65 0.62
N LYS A 61 2.98 -3.97 -0.53
CA LYS A 61 2.98 -3.12 -1.71
C LYS A 61 2.27 -3.87 -2.82
N LYS A 62 1.27 -3.24 -3.43
CA LYS A 62 0.73 -3.74 -4.69
C LYS A 62 1.76 -3.40 -5.79
N LEU A 63 1.92 -4.29 -6.74
CA LEU A 63 2.74 -4.07 -7.91
C LEU A 63 1.81 -4.04 -9.14
N LYS A 64 2.39 -3.83 -10.32
CA LYS A 64 1.63 -3.96 -11.57
C LYS A 64 1.11 -5.40 -11.70
N SER A 65 0.07 -5.63 -12.51
CA SER A 65 -0.43 -6.97 -12.86
C SER A 65 -0.87 -7.90 -11.70
N GLN A 66 -1.55 -7.37 -10.67
CA GLN A 66 -2.08 -8.15 -9.52
C GLN A 66 -1.01 -8.83 -8.63
N GLU A 67 0.27 -8.50 -8.81
CA GLU A 67 1.35 -8.97 -7.95
C GLU A 67 1.40 -8.14 -6.65
N PHE A 68 1.78 -8.78 -5.55
CA PHE A 68 1.99 -8.13 -4.24
C PHE A 68 3.38 -8.46 -3.71
N SER A 69 4.05 -7.46 -3.16
CA SER A 69 5.29 -7.63 -2.40
C SER A 69 5.01 -7.41 -0.92
N LEU A 70 5.33 -8.41 -0.10
CA LEU A 70 5.24 -8.37 1.35
C LEU A 70 6.65 -8.25 1.94
N SER A 71 6.89 -7.18 2.68
CA SER A 71 8.11 -6.96 3.44
C SER A 71 7.87 -7.28 4.91
N LEU A 72 8.60 -8.24 5.46
CA LEU A 72 8.54 -8.64 6.86
C LEU A 72 9.78 -8.14 7.59
N TYR A 73 9.63 -7.16 8.48
CA TYR A 73 10.72 -6.56 9.23
C TYR A 73 10.97 -7.35 10.52
N LEU A 74 12.19 -7.87 10.65
CA LEU A 74 12.61 -8.74 11.74
C LEU A 74 13.13 -7.93 12.93
N ASP A 75 13.13 -8.54 14.11
CA ASP A 75 13.56 -7.90 15.35
C ASP A 75 15.04 -7.52 15.42
N ASN A 76 15.88 -8.13 14.57
CA ASN A 76 17.29 -7.82 14.38
C ASN A 76 17.56 -6.62 13.44
N GLY A 77 16.51 -6.00 12.87
CA GLY A 77 16.62 -4.87 11.95
C GLY A 77 16.77 -5.25 10.47
N GLU A 78 16.79 -6.55 10.14
CA GLU A 78 16.76 -7.03 8.77
C GLU A 78 15.31 -7.26 8.31
N TYR A 79 15.11 -7.61 7.04
CA TYR A 79 13.79 -7.92 6.52
C TYR A 79 13.84 -9.08 5.52
N MET A 80 12.69 -9.71 5.32
CA MET A 80 12.48 -10.71 4.27
C MET A 80 11.37 -10.24 3.34
N HIS A 81 11.58 -10.37 2.03
CA HIS A 81 10.58 -10.04 1.01
C HIS A 81 9.96 -11.30 0.44
N ILE A 82 8.64 -11.27 0.25
CA ILE A 82 7.87 -12.33 -0.38
C ILE A 82 7.02 -11.73 -1.50
N HIS A 83 7.18 -12.23 -2.71
CA HIS A 83 6.30 -11.90 -3.83
C HIS A 83 5.15 -12.90 -3.86
N MET A 84 3.93 -12.39 -3.96
CA MET A 84 2.70 -13.16 -3.88
C MET A 84 1.76 -12.77 -5.02
N TYR A 85 1.14 -13.79 -5.60
CA TYR A 85 0.14 -13.64 -6.66
C TYR A 85 -1.18 -14.22 -6.16
N PRO A 86 -2.26 -13.42 -6.06
CA PRO A 86 -3.54 -13.85 -5.49
C PRO A 86 -4.15 -15.09 -6.16
N GLU A 87 -3.81 -15.37 -7.42
CA GLU A 87 -4.25 -16.55 -8.15
C GLU A 87 -3.73 -17.87 -7.57
N MET A 88 -2.62 -17.81 -6.83
CA MET A 88 -1.99 -18.95 -6.17
C MET A 88 -2.40 -19.11 -4.70
N ASN A 89 -3.31 -18.26 -4.21
CA ASN A 89 -3.75 -18.26 -2.82
C ASN A 89 -4.18 -19.66 -2.34
N GLY A 90 -3.64 -20.07 -1.19
CA GLY A 90 -3.97 -21.32 -0.52
C GLY A 90 -3.36 -22.58 -1.15
N LYS A 91 -2.72 -22.48 -2.32
CA LYS A 91 -2.00 -23.59 -2.93
C LYS A 91 -0.64 -23.76 -2.25
N ALA A 92 -0.35 -24.97 -1.79
CA ALA A 92 0.99 -25.34 -1.35
C ALA A 92 1.86 -25.61 -2.58
N MET A 93 3.04 -25.01 -2.63
CA MET A 93 3.96 -25.05 -3.77
C MET A 93 5.35 -25.45 -3.31
N SER A 94 6.00 -26.33 -4.07
CA SER A 94 7.38 -26.73 -3.76
C SER A 94 8.36 -25.60 -4.06
N LEU A 95 9.35 -25.40 -3.19
CA LEU A 95 10.42 -24.42 -3.42
C LEU A 95 11.45 -24.86 -4.47
N ASN A 96 11.41 -26.14 -4.89
CA ASN A 96 12.30 -26.69 -5.91
C ASN A 96 11.63 -26.89 -7.28
N SER A 97 10.43 -26.33 -7.48
CA SER A 97 9.72 -26.39 -8.76
C SER A 97 9.49 -25.01 -9.36
N THR A 98 9.20 -24.99 -10.66
CA THR A 98 8.74 -23.79 -11.39
C THR A 98 7.21 -23.68 -11.38
N ASP A 99 6.51 -24.54 -10.62
CA ASP A 99 5.04 -24.63 -10.63
C ASP A 99 4.42 -23.65 -9.64
N GLY A 100 4.70 -22.36 -9.84
CA GLY A 100 4.00 -21.29 -9.16
C GLY A 100 4.50 -19.90 -9.49
N ASP A 101 3.94 -18.91 -8.80
CA ASP A 101 4.29 -17.50 -8.95
C ASP A 101 4.67 -16.95 -7.57
N TRP A 102 5.94 -17.01 -7.23
CA TRP A 102 6.47 -16.52 -5.97
C TRP A 102 7.96 -16.24 -6.04
N ALA A 103 8.41 -15.36 -5.15
CA ALA A 103 9.83 -15.14 -4.89
C ALA A 103 10.03 -14.88 -3.40
N ILE A 104 11.14 -15.35 -2.85
CA ILE A 104 11.55 -15.13 -1.47
C ILE A 104 12.96 -14.55 -1.50
N GLN A 105 13.13 -13.41 -0.85
CA GLN A 105 14.43 -12.77 -0.70
C GLN A 105 14.71 -12.50 0.78
N TYR A 106 15.88 -12.91 1.22
CA TYR A 106 16.49 -12.45 2.46
C TYR A 106 17.92 -11.99 2.17
N LYS A 107 18.50 -11.19 3.05
CA LYS A 107 19.84 -10.57 2.90
C LYS A 107 20.90 -11.44 2.21
N THR A 108 20.94 -12.75 2.50
CA THR A 108 21.96 -13.68 2.02
C THR A 108 21.47 -14.66 0.95
N PHE A 109 20.18 -14.71 0.63
CA PHE A 109 19.64 -15.64 -0.37
C PHE A 109 18.43 -15.10 -1.13
N PHE A 110 18.28 -15.57 -2.37
CA PHE A 110 17.13 -15.28 -3.23
C PHE A 110 16.70 -16.54 -3.99
N ILE A 111 15.42 -16.89 -3.88
CA ILE A 111 14.80 -17.99 -4.61
C ILE A 111 13.48 -17.53 -5.24
N ALA A 112 13.15 -18.04 -6.43
CA ALA A 112 11.88 -17.75 -7.09
C ALA A 112 11.44 -18.90 -7.99
N SER A 113 10.15 -19.02 -8.27
CA SER A 113 9.57 -20.04 -9.15
C SER A 113 9.76 -19.74 -10.65
N THR A 114 10.95 -19.31 -11.06
CA THR A 114 11.26 -19.00 -12.47
C THR A 114 12.37 -19.91 -12.98
N GLU A 115 12.44 -20.19 -14.29
CA GLU A 115 13.49 -21.06 -14.86
C GLU A 115 14.91 -20.57 -14.52
N MET A 116 15.14 -19.26 -14.46
CA MET A 116 16.44 -18.67 -14.13
C MET A 116 16.75 -18.67 -12.63
N ASN A 117 15.73 -18.69 -11.75
CA ASN A 117 15.89 -18.49 -10.30
C ASN A 117 15.21 -19.56 -9.43
N ASN A 118 14.78 -20.69 -10.00
CA ASN A 118 14.33 -21.87 -9.27
C ASN A 118 15.52 -22.51 -8.57
N LYS A 119 15.82 -21.98 -7.38
CA LYS A 119 17.06 -22.23 -6.64
C LYS A 119 16.82 -22.90 -5.29
N GLY A 120 15.58 -23.22 -4.92
CA GLY A 120 15.34 -24.06 -3.75
C GLY A 120 15.79 -25.50 -3.98
N ASP A 121 16.31 -26.12 -2.94
CA ASP A 121 16.60 -27.56 -2.92
C ASP A 121 15.39 -28.35 -2.40
N ARG A 122 14.71 -27.80 -1.40
CA ARG A 122 13.54 -28.40 -0.75
C ARG A 122 12.75 -27.33 0.01
N GLY A 123 11.59 -27.74 0.49
CA GLY A 123 10.66 -26.94 1.26
C GLY A 123 9.39 -26.63 0.49
N THR A 124 8.40 -26.08 1.19
CA THR A 124 7.10 -25.71 0.65
C THR A 124 6.77 -24.28 1.05
N ILE A 125 6.18 -23.51 0.13
CA ILE A 125 5.54 -22.23 0.41
C ILE A 125 4.03 -22.35 0.20
N LYS A 126 3.26 -21.75 1.12
CA LYS A 126 1.84 -21.50 0.98
C LYS A 126 1.55 -20.10 1.48
N TYR A 127 0.77 -19.33 0.74
CA TYR A 127 0.37 -18.00 1.19
C TYR A 127 -1.07 -17.70 0.82
N SER A 128 -1.59 -16.62 1.39
CA SER A 128 -2.83 -15.99 0.96
C SER A 128 -2.70 -14.48 1.07
N ILE A 129 -3.28 -13.75 0.11
CA ILE A 129 -3.44 -12.30 0.17
C ILE A 129 -4.87 -11.94 -0.24
N ASN A 130 -5.56 -11.16 0.59
CA ASN A 130 -6.80 -10.50 0.23
C ASN A 130 -6.48 -9.12 -0.38
N PRO A 131 -6.70 -8.91 -1.70
CA PRO A 131 -6.37 -7.66 -2.38
C PRO A 131 -7.15 -6.44 -1.88
N GLU A 132 -8.33 -6.64 -1.29
CA GLU A 132 -9.20 -5.56 -0.82
C GLU A 132 -8.82 -5.10 0.59
N THR A 133 -8.53 -6.06 1.47
CA THR A 133 -8.27 -5.76 2.89
C THR A 133 -6.80 -5.71 3.25
N GLY A 134 -5.92 -6.23 2.38
CA GLY A 134 -4.49 -6.38 2.64
C GLY A 134 -4.15 -7.50 3.62
N GLN A 135 -5.14 -8.19 4.21
CA GLN A 135 -4.90 -9.34 5.10
C GLN A 135 -4.13 -10.43 4.33
N CYS A 136 -3.03 -10.91 4.90
CA CYS A 136 -2.27 -11.99 4.30
C CYS A 136 -1.70 -12.97 5.32
N SER A 137 -1.33 -14.14 4.81
CA SER A 137 -0.56 -15.14 5.53
C SER A 137 0.49 -15.75 4.63
N VAL A 138 1.62 -16.14 5.21
CA VAL A 138 2.69 -16.86 4.52
C VAL A 138 3.21 -17.94 5.47
N GLU A 139 3.30 -19.16 4.95
CA GLU A 139 3.89 -20.31 5.60
C GLU A 139 4.98 -20.86 4.68
N ILE A 140 6.19 -20.97 5.21
CA ILE A 140 7.30 -21.68 4.58
C ILE A 140 7.73 -22.79 5.51
N THR A 141 7.66 -24.02 5.04
CA THR A 141 8.13 -25.22 5.76
C THR A 141 9.37 -25.78 5.09
N ASP A 142 10.34 -26.18 5.92
CA ASP A 142 11.55 -26.89 5.50
C ASP A 142 12.34 -26.24 4.34
N GLY A 143 12.35 -24.90 4.28
CA GLY A 143 13.05 -24.16 3.25
C GLY A 143 14.55 -24.39 3.32
N TYR A 144 15.15 -24.70 2.18
CA TYR A 144 16.60 -24.90 2.10
C TYR A 144 17.12 -24.58 0.70
N ILE A 145 18.27 -23.91 0.67
CA ILE A 145 19.06 -23.64 -0.53
C ILE A 145 20.52 -23.99 -0.24
N SER A 146 21.15 -24.73 -1.13
CA SER A 146 22.56 -25.10 -1.10
C SER A 146 23.45 -23.96 -1.60
N ALA A 147 24.73 -23.98 -1.19
CA ALA A 147 25.74 -23.05 -1.67
C ALA A 147 25.84 -23.02 -3.21
N GLU A 148 25.75 -24.19 -3.85
CA GLU A 148 25.81 -24.33 -5.32
C GLU A 148 24.65 -23.63 -6.03
N LYS A 149 23.46 -23.62 -5.42
CA LYS A 149 22.28 -22.94 -5.97
C LYS A 149 22.18 -21.47 -5.56
N ASN A 150 22.77 -21.05 -4.42
CA ASN A 150 22.70 -19.69 -3.89
C ASN A 150 23.60 -18.67 -4.62
N THR A 151 23.67 -18.75 -5.94
CA THR A 151 24.51 -17.89 -6.79
C THR A 151 24.02 -16.45 -6.90
N SER A 152 22.76 -16.19 -6.56
CA SER A 152 22.21 -14.82 -6.46
C SER A 152 22.35 -14.22 -5.05
N GLY A 153 22.80 -15.02 -4.07
CA GLY A 153 23.01 -14.61 -2.69
C GLY A 153 24.49 -14.55 -2.34
N ASP A 154 24.85 -15.08 -1.18
CA ASP A 154 26.23 -15.07 -0.67
C ASP A 154 27.03 -16.34 -1.03
N ASN A 155 26.49 -17.21 -1.88
CA ASN A 155 27.05 -18.51 -2.25
C ASN A 155 27.25 -19.47 -1.06
N LYS A 156 26.45 -19.33 0.00
CA LYS A 156 26.39 -20.29 1.12
C LYS A 156 25.04 -21.00 1.16
N GLU A 157 25.02 -22.13 1.85
CA GLU A 157 23.79 -22.83 2.15
C GLU A 157 23.01 -22.11 3.25
N HIS A 158 21.68 -22.14 3.14
CA HIS A 158 20.77 -21.57 4.12
C HIS A 158 19.56 -22.46 4.34
N SER A 159 19.12 -22.53 5.59
CA SER A 159 17.84 -23.12 5.98
C SER A 159 16.90 -22.05 6.50
N PHE A 160 15.62 -22.13 6.16
CA PHE A 160 14.65 -21.12 6.56
C PHE A 160 13.23 -21.68 6.71
N ILE A 161 12.53 -21.18 7.72
CA ILE A 161 11.11 -21.47 8.02
C ILE A 161 10.45 -20.13 8.31
N LEU A 162 9.23 -19.94 7.84
CA LEU A 162 8.45 -18.73 8.09
C LEU A 162 7.03 -19.11 8.49
N ASN A 163 6.50 -18.41 9.49
CA ASN A 163 5.07 -18.31 9.70
C ASN A 163 4.71 -16.84 9.93
N TYR A 164 3.84 -16.30 9.08
CA TYR A 164 3.27 -14.97 9.22
C TYR A 164 1.77 -15.02 8.95
N ASN A 165 0.99 -14.37 9.79
CA ASN A 165 -0.44 -14.12 9.58
C ASN A 165 -0.80 -12.78 10.20
N GLY A 166 -1.21 -11.83 9.35
CA GLY A 166 -1.53 -10.49 9.82
C GLY A 166 -2.02 -9.55 8.73
N LYS A 167 -2.36 -8.34 9.15
CA LYS A 167 -2.71 -7.23 8.27
C LYS A 167 -1.50 -6.28 8.17
N PRO A 168 -0.61 -6.46 7.19
CA PRO A 168 0.50 -5.54 6.97
C PRO A 168 0.01 -4.11 6.69
N LYS A 169 0.84 -3.12 7.01
CA LYS A 169 0.58 -1.73 6.62
C LYS A 169 0.73 -1.61 5.10
N LYS A 170 -0.12 -0.82 4.45
CA LYS A 170 0.07 -0.51 3.03
C LYS A 170 1.33 0.34 2.87
N PHE A 171 2.21 -0.07 1.95
CA PHE A 171 3.38 0.71 1.57
C PHE A 171 2.93 2.05 0.97
N MET A 172 3.51 3.14 1.45
CA MET A 172 3.30 4.48 0.93
C MET A 172 4.62 5.00 0.38
N PRO A 173 4.71 5.37 -0.90
CA PRO A 173 5.93 5.96 -1.44
C PRO A 173 6.17 7.33 -0.80
N GLU A 174 7.44 7.67 -0.59
CA GLU A 174 7.80 9.05 -0.27
C GLU A 174 7.49 9.96 -1.46
N PRO A 175 6.96 11.18 -1.24
CA PRO A 175 6.59 12.08 -2.32
C PRO A 175 7.83 12.55 -3.09
N ARG A 176 7.80 12.35 -4.41
CA ARG A 176 8.82 12.85 -5.33
C ARG A 176 8.49 14.28 -5.77
N ASN A 177 9.48 15.17 -5.73
CA ASN A 177 9.27 16.56 -6.11
C ASN A 177 8.84 16.70 -7.57
N LEU A 178 7.82 17.53 -7.81
CA LEU A 178 7.13 17.80 -9.09
C LEU A 178 6.25 16.64 -9.59
N TYR A 179 5.83 15.74 -8.71
CA TYR A 179 4.98 14.61 -9.06
C TYR A 179 3.80 14.46 -8.10
N VAL A 180 2.73 13.90 -8.65
CA VAL A 180 1.60 13.33 -7.91
C VAL A 180 1.63 11.83 -8.12
N THR A 181 1.49 11.07 -7.05
CA THR A 181 1.33 9.61 -7.08
C THR A 181 -0.07 9.27 -6.59
N LEU A 182 -0.90 8.72 -7.47
CA LEU A 182 -2.22 8.17 -7.15
C LEU A 182 -2.16 6.66 -7.35
N ASP A 183 -2.48 5.88 -6.32
CA ASP A 183 -2.44 4.41 -6.38
C ASP A 183 -1.19 3.85 -7.05
N GLU A 184 -0.02 4.36 -6.62
CA GLU A 184 1.31 3.99 -7.12
C GLU A 184 1.59 4.42 -8.58
N GLU A 185 0.61 4.96 -9.31
CA GLU A 185 0.81 5.59 -10.60
C GLU A 185 1.33 7.03 -10.39
N GLU A 186 2.54 7.27 -10.87
CA GLU A 186 3.21 8.56 -10.74
C GLU A 186 3.04 9.40 -12.01
N LYS A 187 2.60 10.66 -11.83
CA LYS A 187 2.34 11.63 -12.90
C LYS A 187 3.07 12.94 -12.65
N PRO A 188 3.75 13.52 -13.66
CA PRO A 188 4.42 14.80 -13.51
C PRO A 188 3.40 15.93 -13.34
N ILE A 189 3.72 16.87 -12.47
CA ILE A 189 3.04 18.17 -12.39
C ILE A 189 3.61 19.02 -13.53
N ILE A 190 2.81 19.22 -14.57
CA ILE A 190 3.23 19.98 -15.75
C ILE A 190 3.05 21.49 -15.59
N LYS A 191 2.12 21.90 -14.71
CA LYS A 191 1.80 23.31 -14.47
C LYS A 191 1.20 23.47 -13.08
N ALA A 192 1.69 24.46 -12.34
CA ALA A 192 1.20 24.79 -11.02
C ALA A 192 0.66 26.23 -11.01
N GLU A 193 -0.59 26.38 -10.59
CA GLU A 193 -1.32 27.66 -10.66
C GLU A 193 -2.05 27.94 -9.36
N TYR A 194 -2.33 29.22 -9.10
CA TYR A 194 -3.14 29.62 -7.96
C TYR A 194 -4.05 30.79 -8.30
N LYS A 195 -5.20 30.83 -7.61
CA LYS A 195 -6.14 31.93 -7.62
C LYS A 195 -6.29 32.49 -6.21
N ASP A 196 -6.21 33.82 -6.11
CA ASP A 196 -6.50 34.55 -4.86
C ASP A 196 -8.01 34.77 -4.78
N GLU A 197 -8.65 34.12 -3.82
CA GLU A 197 -10.09 34.20 -3.60
C GLU A 197 -10.47 35.29 -2.57
N GLY A 198 -9.48 36.08 -2.13
CA GLY A 198 -9.64 37.11 -1.12
C GLY A 198 -9.72 36.54 0.30
N LYS A 199 -9.63 37.44 1.31
CA LYS A 199 -9.68 37.08 2.75
C LYS A 199 -8.64 36.02 3.17
N GLY A 200 -7.52 35.96 2.47
CA GLY A 200 -6.47 34.95 2.71
C GLY A 200 -6.82 33.56 2.17
N ASN A 201 -7.90 33.41 1.42
CA ASN A 201 -8.29 32.15 0.79
C ASN A 201 -7.64 32.02 -0.60
N TYR A 202 -7.16 30.81 -0.89
CA TYR A 202 -6.50 30.48 -2.14
C TYR A 202 -7.02 29.15 -2.68
N THR A 203 -7.17 29.11 -4.00
CA THR A 203 -7.37 27.87 -4.76
C THR A 203 -6.08 27.56 -5.51
N PHE A 204 -5.57 26.35 -5.37
CA PHE A 204 -4.35 25.88 -6.04
C PHE A 204 -4.67 24.75 -7.02
N TYR A 205 -3.95 24.73 -8.13
CA TYR A 205 -4.07 23.72 -9.17
C TYR A 205 -2.69 23.13 -9.45
N LEU A 206 -2.53 21.83 -9.20
CA LEU A 206 -1.39 21.05 -9.68
C LEU A 206 -1.88 20.25 -10.88
N ASN A 207 -1.69 20.80 -12.07
CA ASN A 207 -2.18 20.20 -13.32
C ASN A 207 -1.26 19.07 -13.77
N LEU A 208 -1.88 17.94 -14.13
CA LEU A 208 -1.23 16.72 -14.62
C LEU A 208 -1.46 16.52 -16.13
N SER A 209 -2.36 17.28 -16.74
CA SER A 209 -2.64 17.30 -18.18
C SER A 209 -2.66 18.73 -18.74
N ASN A 210 -2.28 18.90 -20.02
CA ASN A 210 -2.10 20.21 -20.66
C ASN A 210 -3.38 21.06 -20.70
N ASP A 211 -4.53 20.39 -20.78
CA ASP A 211 -5.86 21.00 -20.77
C ASP A 211 -6.40 21.30 -19.36
N GLY A 212 -5.65 20.93 -18.31
CA GLY A 212 -6.05 21.10 -16.91
C GLY A 212 -7.19 20.18 -16.47
N THR A 213 -7.54 19.16 -17.26
CA THR A 213 -8.59 18.19 -16.91
C THR A 213 -8.17 17.33 -15.72
N GLU A 214 -7.01 16.67 -15.82
CA GLU A 214 -6.40 15.88 -14.74
C GLU A 214 -5.57 16.79 -13.83
N LYS A 215 -5.88 16.81 -12.53
CA LYS A 215 -5.25 17.74 -11.58
C LYS A 215 -5.50 17.35 -10.12
N VAL A 216 -4.62 17.86 -9.25
CA VAL A 216 -4.93 18.03 -7.83
C VAL A 216 -5.39 19.47 -7.60
N LEU A 217 -6.54 19.64 -6.95
CA LEU A 217 -7.08 20.94 -6.56
C LEU A 217 -7.02 21.08 -5.04
N LEU A 218 -6.51 22.21 -4.55
CA LEU A 218 -6.43 22.51 -3.12
C LEU A 218 -7.17 23.80 -2.83
N ASN A 219 -8.06 23.82 -1.83
CA ASN A 219 -8.53 25.08 -1.24
C ASN A 219 -7.87 25.23 0.12
N LEU A 220 -7.21 26.36 0.35
CA LEU A 220 -6.50 26.62 1.59
C LEU A 220 -6.71 28.06 2.05
N ASN A 221 -6.67 28.29 3.36
CA ASN A 221 -6.51 29.62 3.93
C ASN A 221 -5.05 29.84 4.36
N LYS A 222 -4.53 31.03 4.10
CA LYS A 222 -3.14 31.40 4.38
C LYS A 222 -2.79 31.32 5.85
N ASP A 223 -3.65 31.84 6.71
CA ASP A 223 -3.36 31.97 8.14
C ASP A 223 -3.58 30.65 8.89
N LEU A 224 -4.38 29.74 8.32
CA LEU A 224 -4.70 28.45 8.93
C LEU A 224 -3.84 27.31 8.39
N HIS A 225 -3.63 27.23 7.06
CA HIS A 225 -3.05 26.03 6.44
C HIS A 225 -1.66 26.27 5.81
N MET A 226 -1.27 27.53 5.57
CA MET A 226 0.01 27.88 4.95
C MET A 226 1.03 28.36 5.99
N THR A 227 1.11 27.64 7.11
CA THR A 227 1.82 28.04 8.34
C THR A 227 3.17 27.36 8.53
N GLU A 228 3.68 26.69 7.48
CA GLU A 228 4.87 25.81 7.51
C GLU A 228 4.78 24.55 8.37
N SER A 229 3.77 24.49 9.24
CA SER A 229 3.49 23.36 10.11
C SER A 229 2.73 22.27 9.37
N ALA A 230 2.88 21.04 9.87
CA ALA A 230 2.15 19.89 9.37
C ALA A 230 0.69 19.92 9.84
N ILE A 231 -0.22 19.60 8.93
CA ILE A 231 -1.65 19.40 9.18
C ILE A 231 -1.95 17.91 9.06
N GLU A 232 -2.59 17.35 10.08
CA GLU A 232 -3.12 15.98 10.04
C GLU A 232 -4.43 15.98 9.27
N LEU A 233 -4.45 15.33 8.11
CA LEU A 233 -5.60 15.30 7.19
C LEU A 233 -6.72 14.35 7.62
N ASN A 234 -6.52 13.61 8.72
CA ASN A 234 -7.53 12.71 9.29
C ASN A 234 -8.42 13.37 10.35
N LYS A 235 -8.34 14.69 10.47
CA LYS A 235 -9.15 15.49 11.39
C LYS A 235 -9.97 16.51 10.62
N ARG A 236 -11.20 16.72 11.10
CA ARG A 236 -12.01 17.87 10.71
C ARG A 236 -11.53 19.11 11.45
N GLU A 237 -11.73 20.26 10.83
CA GLU A 237 -11.39 21.55 11.41
C GLU A 237 -12.52 22.09 12.27
N GLU A 238 -12.16 22.94 13.23
CA GLU A 238 -13.15 23.68 14.01
C GLU A 238 -13.88 24.69 13.14
N LYS A 239 -15.06 25.16 13.59
CA LYS A 239 -15.87 26.08 12.82
C LYS A 239 -15.14 27.40 12.57
N HIS A 240 -14.99 27.76 11.30
CA HIS A 240 -14.46 29.06 10.88
C HIS A 240 -15.53 30.15 11.00
N SER A 241 -15.13 31.40 11.25
CA SER A 241 -16.07 32.50 11.58
C SER A 241 -15.95 33.75 10.70
N LYS A 242 -14.89 33.87 9.90
CA LYS A 242 -14.60 35.05 9.07
C LYS A 242 -14.65 34.74 7.56
N GLY A 243 -15.17 33.56 7.21
CA GLY A 243 -15.25 33.06 5.84
C GLY A 243 -13.93 32.46 5.35
N GLU A 244 -13.08 31.99 6.26
CA GLU A 244 -11.89 31.21 5.93
C GLU A 244 -12.29 29.90 5.26
N TYR A 245 -11.57 29.52 4.21
CA TYR A 245 -11.68 28.19 3.63
C TYR A 245 -11.27 27.16 4.66
N TYR A 246 -12.08 26.11 4.75
CA TYR A 246 -11.69 24.80 5.23
C TYR A 246 -10.73 24.17 4.22
N TRP A 247 -9.75 23.36 4.66
CA TRP A 247 -8.93 22.66 3.69
C TRP A 247 -9.77 21.69 2.86
N LEU A 248 -9.46 21.66 1.57
CA LEU A 248 -10.03 20.76 0.58
C LEU A 248 -8.89 20.24 -0.29
N ILE A 249 -8.87 18.93 -0.53
CA ILE A 249 -7.88 18.31 -1.41
C ILE A 249 -8.63 17.33 -2.33
N ASN A 250 -8.72 17.70 -3.61
CA ASN A 250 -9.42 16.91 -4.60
C ASN A 250 -8.46 16.40 -5.68
N TYR A 251 -8.71 15.18 -6.16
CA TYR A 251 -8.06 14.65 -7.36
C TYR A 251 -9.09 14.46 -8.46
N TYR A 252 -8.85 15.09 -9.60
CA TYR A 252 -9.63 14.92 -10.82
C TYR A 252 -8.85 14.02 -11.79
N ASN A 253 -9.52 12.99 -12.31
CA ASN A 253 -8.92 12.01 -13.22
C ASN A 253 -8.83 12.55 -14.67
N PRO A 254 -8.24 11.80 -15.64
CA PRO A 254 -8.09 12.24 -17.03
C PRO A 254 -9.40 12.59 -17.75
N TYR A 255 -10.55 12.17 -17.22
CA TYR A 255 -11.87 12.46 -17.77
C TYR A 255 -12.55 13.65 -17.07
N GLY A 256 -11.88 14.29 -16.11
CA GLY A 256 -12.39 15.42 -15.35
C GLY A 256 -13.33 15.03 -14.21
N ASN A 257 -13.45 13.74 -13.91
CA ASN A 257 -14.27 13.27 -12.78
C ASN A 257 -13.48 13.39 -11.47
N CYS A 258 -14.14 13.89 -10.43
CA CYS A 258 -13.55 13.98 -9.09
C CYS A 258 -13.51 12.58 -8.45
N LEU A 259 -12.32 11.97 -8.42
CA LEU A 259 -12.12 10.63 -7.85
C LEU A 259 -11.87 10.70 -6.34
N ILE A 260 -11.08 11.68 -5.90
CA ILE A 260 -10.88 11.98 -4.48
C ILE A 260 -11.56 13.31 -4.21
N ASN A 261 -12.53 13.30 -3.28
CA ASN A 261 -13.24 14.49 -2.82
C ASN A 261 -13.13 14.57 -1.30
N THR A 262 -12.35 15.51 -0.79
CA THR A 262 -12.13 15.65 0.67
C THR A 262 -12.36 17.05 1.15
N TYR A 263 -12.93 17.20 2.35
CA TYR A 263 -13.27 18.50 2.89
C TYR A 263 -13.32 18.47 4.42
N SER A 264 -12.63 19.42 5.05
CA SER A 264 -12.40 19.39 6.49
C SER A 264 -13.52 19.99 7.36
N ASP A 265 -14.54 20.60 6.76
CA ASP A 265 -15.64 21.21 7.51
C ASP A 265 -16.29 20.18 8.44
N LEU A 266 -16.42 20.56 9.71
CA LEU A 266 -17.00 19.75 10.77
C LEU A 266 -18.42 19.27 10.45
N ASN A 267 -19.18 20.06 9.68
CA ASN A 267 -20.59 19.79 9.37
C ASN A 267 -20.80 19.11 8.02
N SER A 268 -19.73 18.73 7.31
CA SER A 268 -19.83 18.11 5.99
C SER A 268 -19.84 16.58 6.08
N ASP A 269 -20.68 15.95 5.24
CA ASP A 269 -20.66 14.50 5.03
C ASP A 269 -19.53 14.05 4.09
N ILE A 270 -18.83 14.99 3.44
CA ILE A 270 -17.65 14.67 2.63
C ILE A 270 -16.55 14.13 3.55
N PRO A 271 -15.91 12.99 3.22
CA PRO A 271 -14.91 12.39 4.07
C PRO A 271 -13.64 13.23 4.16
N VAL A 272 -12.90 13.04 5.26
CA VAL A 272 -11.49 13.41 5.38
C VAL A 272 -10.61 12.21 5.02
N PHE A 273 -9.29 12.37 5.05
CA PHE A 273 -8.39 11.23 4.85
C PHE A 273 -8.46 10.27 6.05
N THR A 274 -8.21 8.99 5.83
CA THR A 274 -7.98 8.00 6.91
C THR A 274 -6.62 8.25 7.56
N THR A 275 -5.61 8.54 6.74
CA THR A 275 -4.27 8.95 7.16
C THR A 275 -3.75 10.01 6.20
N GLY A 276 -2.84 10.87 6.67
CA GLY A 276 -2.11 11.76 5.79
C GLY A 276 -1.65 13.02 6.50
N THR A 277 -0.50 13.51 6.09
CA THR A 277 0.06 14.75 6.61
C THR A 277 0.32 15.70 5.46
N PHE A 278 -0.21 16.92 5.56
CA PHE A 278 -0.03 17.98 4.58
C PHE A 278 0.86 19.08 5.14
N THR A 279 1.73 19.64 4.29
CA THR A 279 2.54 20.82 4.63
C THR A 279 2.56 21.77 3.46
N PHE A 280 2.51 23.06 3.78
CA PHE A 280 2.71 24.16 2.82
C PHE A 280 3.71 25.15 3.41
N LYS A 281 4.78 25.42 2.66
CA LYS A 281 5.87 26.35 3.04
C LYS A 281 6.18 27.34 1.93
N GLY A 282 6.85 28.43 2.30
CA GLY A 282 7.37 29.40 1.35
C GLY A 282 6.38 30.50 0.99
N SER A 283 6.62 31.17 -0.14
CA SER A 283 5.85 32.34 -0.57
C SER A 283 5.70 32.39 -2.09
N PHE A 284 4.61 32.99 -2.58
CA PHE A 284 4.37 33.09 -4.03
C PHE A 284 5.46 33.84 -4.80
N LYS A 285 6.23 34.71 -4.13
CA LYS A 285 7.32 35.48 -4.76
C LYS A 285 8.61 34.66 -4.92
N LEU A 286 8.95 33.84 -3.93
CA LEU A 286 10.22 33.10 -3.89
C LEU A 286 10.07 31.63 -4.27
N GLY A 287 8.83 31.13 -4.33
CA GLY A 287 8.52 29.73 -4.50
C GLY A 287 7.89 29.13 -3.24
N VAL A 288 7.10 28.09 -3.47
CA VAL A 288 6.40 27.34 -2.42
C VAL A 288 6.92 25.91 -2.38
N ASP A 289 6.75 25.25 -1.24
CA ASP A 289 6.98 23.82 -1.06
C ASP A 289 5.72 23.19 -0.45
N ILE A 290 5.03 22.39 -1.24
CA ILE A 290 3.74 21.76 -0.91
C ILE A 290 3.94 20.26 -0.92
N LYS A 291 3.60 19.59 0.18
CA LYS A 291 3.74 18.13 0.29
C LYS A 291 2.55 17.50 0.97
N LEU A 292 2.11 16.35 0.44
CA LEU A 292 1.19 15.43 1.09
C LEU A 292 1.86 14.07 1.19
N LYS A 293 2.00 13.55 2.42
CA LYS A 293 2.57 12.24 2.73
C LYS A 293 1.52 11.31 3.30
N ASN A 294 1.65 10.02 3.02
CA ASN A 294 0.84 8.94 3.60
C ASN A 294 -0.68 9.16 3.46
N GLY A 295 -1.12 9.77 2.36
CA GLY A 295 -2.53 10.03 2.12
C GLY A 295 -3.28 8.75 1.80
N LEU A 296 -4.20 8.34 2.66
CA LEU A 296 -5.19 7.30 2.40
C LEU A 296 -6.58 7.87 2.52
N VAL A 297 -7.46 7.58 1.56
CA VAL A 297 -8.81 8.14 1.54
C VAL A 297 -9.76 7.24 0.77
N LYS A 298 -11.03 7.21 1.19
CA LYS A 298 -12.09 6.58 0.40
C LYS A 298 -12.52 7.52 -0.74
N GLY A 299 -12.33 7.07 -1.98
CA GLY A 299 -12.73 7.79 -3.19
C GLY A 299 -14.24 7.81 -3.40
N THR A 300 -14.65 8.59 -4.39
CA THR A 300 -16.05 8.71 -4.82
C THR A 300 -16.59 7.44 -5.45
N ASP A 301 -15.71 6.54 -5.89
CA ASP A 301 -16.04 5.19 -6.37
C ASP A 301 -16.23 4.16 -5.24
N GLY A 302 -16.07 4.59 -3.98
CA GLY A 302 -16.21 3.77 -2.78
C GLY A 302 -14.98 2.94 -2.42
N LYS A 303 -13.89 3.02 -3.19
CA LYS A 303 -12.63 2.30 -2.93
C LYS A 303 -11.65 3.16 -2.14
N GLU A 304 -10.69 2.52 -1.49
CA GLU A 304 -9.58 3.24 -0.85
C GLU A 304 -8.49 3.56 -1.87
N HIS A 305 -8.06 4.82 -1.91
CA HIS A 305 -6.98 5.32 -2.76
C HIS A 305 -5.83 5.85 -1.91
N SER A 306 -4.61 5.66 -2.40
CA SER A 306 -3.44 6.37 -1.89
C SER A 306 -3.14 7.60 -2.73
N LEU A 307 -2.96 8.75 -2.09
CA LEU A 307 -2.54 10.00 -2.73
C LEU A 307 -1.30 10.53 -2.03
N VAL A 308 -0.26 10.82 -2.79
CA VAL A 308 1.01 11.40 -2.33
C VAL A 308 1.45 12.43 -3.36
N PHE A 309 1.98 13.57 -2.95
CA PHE A 309 2.56 14.53 -3.89
C PHE A 309 3.58 15.46 -3.24
N SER A 310 4.50 15.98 -4.06
CA SER A 310 5.37 17.09 -3.68
C SER A 310 5.50 18.07 -4.83
N TYR A 311 5.44 19.36 -4.52
CA TYR A 311 5.70 20.44 -5.45
C TYR A 311 6.58 21.49 -4.77
N THR A 312 7.77 21.70 -5.30
CA THR A 312 8.65 22.82 -4.92
C THR A 312 8.92 23.67 -6.16
N GLY A 313 8.47 24.93 -6.15
CA GLY A 313 8.64 25.83 -7.29
C GLY A 313 7.77 27.08 -7.23
N THR A 314 7.83 27.88 -8.30
CA THR A 314 6.99 29.08 -8.48
C THR A 314 5.68 28.75 -9.19
N MET A 315 4.57 29.30 -8.70
CA MET A 315 3.24 29.08 -9.29
C MET A 315 2.78 30.30 -10.08
N THR A 316 2.03 30.06 -11.16
CA THR A 316 1.42 31.14 -11.97
C THR A 316 0.11 31.60 -11.34
N LYS A 317 -0.08 32.92 -11.21
CA LYS A 317 -1.35 33.49 -10.76
C LYS A 317 -2.37 33.49 -11.90
N LEU A 318 -3.59 33.04 -11.61
CA LEU A 318 -4.77 33.16 -12.47
C LEU A 318 -5.53 34.47 -12.20
#